data_AF-A0A0B7MYS9-F1
#
_entry.id   AF-A0A0B7MYS9-F1
#
_cell.length_a   1.000
_cell.length_b   1.000
_cell.length_c   1.000
_cell.angle_alpha   90.00
_cell.angle_beta   90.00
_cell.angle_gamma   90.00
#
_symmetry.space_group_name_H-M   'P 1'
#
loop_
_entity.id
_entity.type
_entity.pdbx_description
1 polymer ?
#
loop_
_entity_poly.entity_id
_entity_poly.type
_entity_poly.pdbx_seq_one_letter_code
_entity_poly.pdbx_strand_id
1 'polypeptide(L)'
;MLFFDELLPTWSATPKNAGGLGFESREIGTILSYAGIVMLLVQIFVLPRLTAIFGLLNLFQLSLMSSAFVFLAQGLNRLLYRVPDPTSNGDVGTKFWVWFGLIFCLTIKSLSQTIAITISVILLNNSVERSDTLGFVNGFSQCCNAAMRTLSPAAAGYVWSKSIASEWIPLEIRSYLPWGLLGIFGWIVFFAGMQLNPAYYNKPHRTSS
;
A
#
# COMPACT_ATOMS: atom_id res chain seq x y z
N MET A 1 -2.80 2.66 2.67
CA MET A 1 -2.90 2.13 1.28
C MET A 1 -3.31 3.22 0.31
N LEU A 2 -4.47 3.86 0.45
CA LEU A 2 -4.90 4.95 -0.44
C LEU A 2 -3.88 6.10 -0.56
N PHE A 3 -3.32 6.54 0.56
CA PHE A 3 -2.27 7.56 0.54
C PHE A 3 -1.02 7.14 -0.26
N PHE A 4 -0.67 5.84 -0.28
CA PHE A 4 0.42 5.33 -1.11
C PHE A 4 0.10 5.48 -2.59
N ASP A 5 -1.14 5.16 -2.99
CA ASP A 5 -1.58 5.21 -4.39
C ASP A 5 -1.53 6.62 -4.96
N GLU A 6 -1.73 7.63 -4.11
CA GLU A 6 -1.61 9.04 -4.48
C GLU A 6 -0.17 9.56 -4.37
N LEU A 7 0.57 9.16 -3.34
CA LEU A 7 1.95 9.59 -3.13
C LEU A 7 2.88 9.05 -4.23
N LEU A 8 2.69 7.81 -4.67
CA LEU A 8 3.53 7.15 -5.68
C LEU A 8 3.63 7.96 -6.98
N PRO A 9 2.53 8.30 -7.69
CA PRO A 9 2.61 9.06 -8.93
C PRO A 9 3.15 10.48 -8.69
N THR A 10 2.76 11.16 -7.60
CA THR A 10 3.29 12.50 -7.28
C THR A 10 4.81 12.48 -7.06
N TRP A 11 5.30 11.51 -6.29
CA TRP A 11 6.73 11.32 -6.05
C TRP A 11 7.49 10.91 -7.32
N SER A 12 6.91 10.00 -8.10
CA SER A 12 7.53 9.48 -9.31
C SER A 12 7.66 10.56 -10.38
N ALA A 13 6.63 11.39 -10.54
CA ALA A 13 6.62 12.51 -11.50
C ALA A 13 7.55 13.66 -11.09
N THR A 14 7.83 13.81 -9.79
CA THR A 14 8.70 14.89 -9.32
C THR A 14 10.13 14.72 -9.90
N PRO A 15 10.76 15.80 -10.40
CA PRO A 15 12.12 15.75 -10.93
C PRO A 15 13.15 15.18 -9.93
N LYS A 16 14.19 14.51 -10.44
CA LYS A 16 15.24 13.89 -9.62
C LYS A 16 15.97 14.90 -8.71
N ASN A 17 16.23 16.10 -9.24
CA ASN A 17 16.85 17.21 -8.52
C ASN A 17 15.94 17.83 -7.44
N ALA A 18 14.65 17.53 -7.47
CA ALA A 18 13.68 17.95 -6.45
C ALA A 18 13.32 16.81 -5.46
N GLY A 19 14.05 15.69 -5.51
CA GLY A 19 13.85 14.55 -4.60
C GLY A 19 12.90 13.45 -5.11
N GLY A 20 12.35 13.59 -6.32
CA GLY A 20 11.53 12.56 -6.95
C GLY A 20 12.30 11.55 -7.77
N LEU A 21 11.59 10.74 -8.56
CA LEU A 21 12.19 9.76 -9.46
C LEU A 21 12.40 10.28 -10.90
N GLY A 22 11.75 11.36 -11.31
CA GLY A 22 11.83 11.89 -12.67
C GLY A 22 11.29 10.93 -13.73
N PHE A 23 10.20 10.24 -13.41
CA PHE A 23 9.49 9.38 -14.34
C PHE A 23 8.54 10.20 -15.21
N GLU A 24 8.45 9.84 -16.48
CA GLU A 24 7.49 10.41 -17.41
C GLU A 24 6.09 9.86 -17.13
N SER A 25 5.04 10.62 -17.47
CA SER A 25 3.65 10.21 -17.32
C SER A 25 3.35 8.84 -17.95
N ARG A 26 4.00 8.51 -19.08
CA ARG A 26 3.88 7.20 -19.73
C ARG A 26 4.42 6.06 -18.85
N GLU A 27 5.59 6.26 -18.24
CA GLU A 27 6.22 5.28 -17.35
C GLU A 27 5.38 5.04 -16.10
N ILE A 28 4.87 6.13 -15.49
CA ILE A 28 3.96 6.07 -14.35
C ILE A 28 2.69 5.30 -14.73
N GLY A 29 2.10 5.60 -15.88
CA GLY A 29 0.94 4.87 -16.40
C GLY A 29 1.20 3.37 -16.56
N THR A 30 2.38 2.98 -17.06
CA THR A 30 2.78 1.57 -17.18
C THR A 30 2.88 0.89 -15.82
N ILE A 31 3.48 1.56 -14.83
CA ILE A 31 3.62 1.03 -13.46
C ILE A 31 2.26 0.83 -12.79
N LEU A 32 1.36 1.81 -12.91
CA LEU A 32 0.01 1.72 -12.36
C LEU A 32 -0.81 0.63 -13.06
N SER A 33 -0.68 0.50 -14.38
CA SER A 33 -1.35 -0.56 -15.15
C SER A 33 -0.88 -1.94 -14.72
N TYR A 34 0.43 -2.12 -14.52
CA TYR A 34 1.01 -3.34 -13.99
C TYR A 34 0.43 -3.68 -12.61
N ALA A 35 0.38 -2.70 -11.70
CA ALA A 35 -0.19 -2.90 -10.36
C ALA A 35 -1.66 -3.36 -10.43
N GLY A 36 -2.45 -2.79 -11.35
CA GLY A 36 -3.83 -3.20 -11.64
C GLY A 36 -3.94 -4.66 -12.08
N ILE A 37 -3.12 -5.09 -13.04
CA ILE A 37 -3.08 -6.47 -13.51
C ILE A 37 -2.71 -7.42 -12.36
N VAL A 38 -1.69 -7.09 -11.58
CA VAL A 38 -1.27 -7.90 -10.43
C VAL A 38 -2.40 -8.01 -9.40
N MET A 39 -3.10 -6.92 -9.09
CA MET A 39 -4.23 -6.95 -8.16
C MET A 39 -5.33 -7.92 -8.63
N LEU A 40 -5.67 -7.90 -9.92
CA LEU A 40 -6.66 -8.82 -10.50
C LEU A 40 -6.21 -10.29 -10.40
N LEU A 41 -4.96 -10.58 -10.75
CA LEU A 41 -4.41 -11.93 -10.66
C LEU A 41 -4.36 -12.43 -9.21
N VAL A 42 -3.96 -11.58 -8.27
CA VAL A 42 -3.95 -11.92 -6.85
C VAL A 42 -5.35 -12.25 -6.37
N GLN A 43 -6.34 -11.44 -6.73
CA GLN A 43 -7.72 -11.60 -6.26
C GLN A 43 -8.33 -12.92 -6.74
N ILE A 44 -8.07 -13.32 -7.99
CA ILE A 44 -8.65 -14.53 -8.58
C ILE A 44 -7.90 -15.80 -8.12
N PHE A 45 -6.57 -15.78 -8.11
CA PHE A 45 -5.78 -17.01 -7.97
C PHE A 45 -5.11 -17.19 -6.60
N VAL A 46 -4.67 -16.10 -5.98
CA VAL A 46 -3.78 -16.15 -4.82
C VAL A 46 -4.56 -16.09 -3.52
N LEU A 47 -5.56 -15.20 -3.48
CA LEU A 47 -6.41 -15.00 -2.31
C LEU A 47 -7.13 -16.27 -1.83
N PRO A 48 -7.87 -17.04 -2.66
CA PRO A 48 -8.58 -18.24 -2.19
C PRO A 48 -7.63 -19.34 -1.69
N ARG A 49 -6.41 -19.41 -2.22
CA ARG A 49 -5.40 -20.39 -1.77
C ARG A 49 -4.78 -19.98 -0.43
N LEU A 50 -4.41 -18.72 -0.29
CA LEU A 50 -3.79 -18.23 0.95
C LEU A 50 -4.76 -18.29 2.13
N THR A 51 -6.04 -17.94 1.92
CA THR A 51 -7.05 -18.01 2.98
C THR A 51 -7.29 -19.44 3.46
N ALA A 52 -7.22 -20.43 2.56
CA ALA A 52 -7.34 -21.84 2.91
C ALA A 52 -6.14 -22.38 3.72
N ILE A 53 -4.93 -21.83 3.53
CA ILE A 53 -3.70 -22.31 4.17
C ILE A 53 -3.44 -21.61 5.51
N PHE A 54 -3.51 -20.27 5.56
CA PHE A 54 -3.04 -19.48 6.70
C PHE A 54 -4.14 -19.10 7.70
N GLY A 55 -5.41 -19.25 7.31
CA GLY A 55 -6.54 -18.73 8.07
C GLY A 55 -6.69 -17.21 7.93
N LEU A 56 -7.87 -16.71 8.24
CA LEU A 56 -8.27 -15.33 7.92
C LEU A 56 -7.44 -14.29 8.69
N LEU A 57 -7.41 -14.38 10.02
CA LEU A 57 -6.80 -13.31 10.83
C LEU A 57 -5.26 -13.26 10.71
N ASN A 58 -4.60 -14.41 10.61
CA ASN A 58 -3.14 -14.45 10.43
C ASN A 58 -2.73 -13.83 9.10
N LEU A 59 -3.49 -14.10 8.03
CA LEU A 59 -3.24 -13.53 6.72
C LEU A 59 -3.47 -12.01 6.72
N PHE A 60 -4.47 -11.54 7.47
CA PHE A 60 -4.70 -10.10 7.69
C PHE A 60 -3.51 -9.44 8.40
N GLN A 61 -3.06 -9.99 9.53
CA GLN A 61 -1.91 -9.46 10.27
C GLN A 61 -0.63 -9.47 9.42
N LEU A 62 -0.38 -10.54 8.66
CA LEU A 62 0.74 -10.62 7.73
C LEU A 62 0.67 -9.54 6.65
N SER A 63 -0.53 -9.28 6.11
CA SER A 63 -0.73 -8.22 5.11
C SER A 63 -0.51 -6.81 5.65
N LEU A 64 -0.83 -6.56 6.93
CA LEU A 64 -0.54 -5.28 7.58
C LEU A 64 0.97 -5.11 7.78
N MET A 65 1.65 -6.18 8.21
CA MET A 65 3.10 -6.17 8.40
C MET A 65 3.85 -5.93 7.08
N SER A 66 3.49 -6.67 6.03
CA SER A 66 4.10 -6.51 4.71
C SER A 66 3.84 -5.13 4.13
N SER A 67 2.65 -4.56 4.34
CA SER A 67 2.33 -3.20 3.91
C SER A 67 3.21 -2.15 4.59
N ALA A 68 3.42 -2.26 5.91
CA ALA A 68 4.27 -1.34 6.67
C ALA A 68 5.72 -1.37 6.15
N PHE A 69 6.24 -2.57 5.89
CA PHE A 69 7.59 -2.75 5.32
C PHE A 69 7.70 -2.15 3.92
N VAL A 70 6.71 -2.41 3.05
CA VAL A 70 6.70 -1.89 1.69
C VAL A 70 6.65 -0.36 1.66
N PHE A 71 5.93 0.29 2.56
CA PHE A 71 5.88 1.75 2.60
C PHE A 71 7.25 2.38 2.88
N LEU A 72 8.05 1.75 3.74
CA LEU A 72 9.44 2.17 4.01
C LEU A 72 10.35 1.84 2.82
N ALA A 73 10.29 0.60 2.32
CA ALA A 73 11.09 0.15 1.19
C ALA A 73 10.84 0.98 -0.06
N GLN A 74 9.59 1.44 -0.26
CA GLN A 74 9.20 2.25 -1.40
C GLN A 74 10.01 3.55 -1.49
N GLY A 75 10.21 4.25 -0.37
CA GLY A 75 11.02 5.45 -0.33
C GLY A 75 12.48 5.18 -0.68
N LEU A 76 13.02 4.04 -0.23
CA LEU A 76 14.41 3.64 -0.49
C LEU A 76 14.69 3.36 -1.98
N ASN A 77 13.67 3.16 -2.82
CA ASN A 77 13.87 2.95 -4.27
C ASN A 77 14.66 4.07 -4.95
N ARG A 78 14.66 5.30 -4.43
CA ARG A 78 15.51 6.37 -4.98
C ARG A 78 17.00 6.09 -4.83
N LEU A 79 17.42 5.33 -3.81
CA LEU A 79 18.82 4.96 -3.62
C LEU A 79 19.33 4.03 -4.72
N LEU A 80 18.44 3.33 -5.43
CA LEU A 80 18.80 2.40 -6.49
C LEU A 80 19.41 3.13 -7.71
N TYR A 81 19.25 4.45 -7.83
CA TYR A 81 19.98 5.27 -8.81
C TYR A 81 21.49 5.29 -8.58
N ARG A 82 21.97 4.98 -7.37
CA ARG A 82 23.40 4.95 -7.03
C ARG A 82 24.06 3.62 -7.36
N VAL A 83 23.29 2.62 -7.77
CA VAL A 83 23.80 1.30 -8.14
C VAL A 83 24.24 1.34 -9.60
N PRO A 84 25.50 0.96 -9.92
CA PRO A 84 25.97 0.88 -11.30
C PRO A 84 25.11 -0.07 -12.14
N ASP A 85 24.72 0.38 -13.33
CA ASP A 85 23.83 -0.40 -14.18
C ASP A 85 24.61 -1.36 -15.11
N PRO A 86 24.30 -2.68 -15.07
CA PRO A 86 24.98 -3.66 -15.90
C PRO A 86 24.67 -3.52 -17.40
N THR A 87 23.59 -2.80 -17.75
CA THR A 87 23.11 -2.57 -19.12
C THR A 87 23.60 -1.27 -19.75
N SER A 88 24.25 -0.38 -18.98
CA SER A 88 24.80 0.90 -19.47
C SER A 88 26.30 1.02 -19.18
N ASN A 89 27.08 -0.05 -19.41
CA ASN A 89 28.53 -0.06 -19.19
C ASN A 89 28.95 0.35 -17.76
N GLY A 90 28.09 0.19 -16.75
CA GLY A 90 28.36 0.59 -15.37
C GLY A 90 28.03 2.05 -15.03
N ASP A 91 27.36 2.79 -15.92
CA ASP A 91 26.89 4.15 -15.61
C ASP A 91 25.89 4.14 -14.43
N VAL A 92 25.94 5.21 -13.64
CA VAL A 92 25.04 5.47 -12.52
C VAL A 92 23.94 6.46 -12.92
N GLY A 93 22.73 6.28 -12.39
CA GLY A 93 21.60 7.18 -12.64
C GLY A 93 20.58 6.71 -13.68
N THR A 94 20.74 5.50 -14.23
CA THR A 94 19.71 4.87 -15.08
C THR A 94 18.55 4.36 -14.21
N LYS A 95 17.39 4.19 -14.84
CA LYS A 95 16.14 3.82 -14.14
C LYS A 95 16.00 2.31 -13.91
N PHE A 96 16.93 1.47 -14.38
CA PHE A 96 16.75 0.02 -14.45
C PHE A 96 16.53 -0.62 -13.07
N TRP A 97 17.43 -0.39 -12.12
CA TRP A 97 17.25 -0.88 -10.75
C TRP A 97 16.01 -0.28 -10.06
N VAL A 98 15.73 1.00 -10.30
CA VAL A 98 14.53 1.67 -9.76
C VAL A 98 13.26 0.99 -10.27
N TRP A 99 13.18 0.67 -11.56
CA TRP A 99 12.06 -0.08 -12.15
C TRP A 99 11.85 -1.44 -11.47
N PHE A 100 12.93 -2.19 -11.25
CA PHE A 100 12.86 -3.48 -10.58
C PHE A 100 12.34 -3.34 -9.14
N GLY A 101 12.88 -2.38 -8.38
CA GLY A 101 12.45 -2.11 -7.02
C GLY A 101 10.99 -1.63 -6.92
N LEU A 102 10.54 -0.78 -7.85
CA LEU A 102 9.14 -0.35 -7.96
C LEU A 102 8.20 -1.52 -8.23
N ILE A 103 8.51 -2.36 -9.22
CA ILE A 103 7.72 -3.54 -9.59
C ILE A 103 7.61 -4.50 -8.40
N PHE A 104 8.73 -4.77 -7.74
CA PHE A 104 8.78 -5.65 -6.58
C PHE A 104 7.92 -5.13 -5.42
N CYS A 105 8.12 -3.86 -5.03
CA CYS A 105 7.35 -3.24 -3.96
C CYS A 105 5.85 -3.18 -4.30
N LEU A 106 5.49 -2.85 -5.53
CA LEU A 106 4.10 -2.81 -5.98
C LEU A 106 3.45 -4.18 -5.98
N THR A 107 4.19 -5.24 -6.33
CA THR A 107 3.66 -6.59 -6.28
C THR A 107 3.25 -6.97 -4.87
N ILE A 108 4.14 -6.73 -3.89
CA ILE A 108 3.87 -7.01 -2.48
C ILE A 108 2.75 -6.11 -1.95
N LYS A 109 2.76 -4.81 -2.30
CA LYS A 109 1.71 -3.85 -1.94
C LYS A 109 0.34 -4.30 -2.46
N SER A 110 0.26 -4.68 -3.73
CA SER A 110 -0.97 -5.16 -4.37
C SER A 110 -1.47 -6.44 -3.71
N LEU A 111 -0.58 -7.39 -3.43
CA LEU A 111 -0.92 -8.61 -2.70
C LEU A 111 -1.52 -8.30 -1.32
N SER A 112 -0.81 -7.48 -0.54
CA SER A 112 -1.19 -7.10 0.82
C SER A 112 -2.51 -6.32 0.84
N GLN A 113 -2.71 -5.43 -0.13
CA GLN A 113 -3.92 -4.63 -0.26
C GLN A 113 -5.15 -5.49 -0.55
N THR A 114 -5.06 -6.39 -1.52
CA THR A 114 -6.18 -7.28 -1.86
C THR A 114 -6.59 -8.16 -0.68
N ILE A 115 -5.60 -8.70 0.05
CA ILE A 115 -5.81 -9.51 1.24
C ILE A 115 -6.49 -8.69 2.35
N ALA A 116 -5.92 -7.53 2.70
CA ALA A 116 -6.41 -6.69 3.78
C ALA A 116 -7.86 -6.24 3.53
N ILE A 117 -8.18 -5.80 2.32
CA ILE A 117 -9.53 -5.37 1.95
C ILE A 117 -10.50 -6.55 2.04
N THR A 118 -10.17 -7.69 1.45
CA THR A 118 -11.10 -8.84 1.42
C THR A 118 -11.39 -9.34 2.83
N ILE A 119 -10.37 -9.50 3.65
CA ILE A 119 -10.55 -10.00 5.02
C ILE A 119 -11.32 -9.00 5.87
N SER A 120 -11.08 -7.69 5.67
CA SER A 120 -11.86 -6.64 6.35
C SER A 120 -13.35 -6.74 6.04
N VAL A 121 -13.71 -6.99 4.77
CA VAL A 121 -15.11 -7.20 4.37
C VAL A 121 -15.70 -8.45 5.00
N ILE A 122 -14.95 -9.56 5.04
CA ILE A 122 -15.43 -10.79 5.68
C ILE A 122 -15.62 -10.59 7.20
N LEU A 123 -14.67 -9.96 7.87
CA LEU A 123 -14.75 -9.68 9.31
C LEU A 123 -15.92 -8.73 9.63
N LEU A 124 -16.13 -7.70 8.81
CA LEU A 124 -17.28 -6.81 8.94
C LEU A 124 -18.59 -7.59 8.80
N ASN A 125 -18.71 -8.43 7.77
CA ASN A 125 -19.90 -9.24 7.56
C ASN A 125 -20.15 -10.24 8.70
N ASN A 126 -19.09 -10.88 9.22
CA ASN A 126 -19.20 -11.82 10.34
C ASN A 126 -19.54 -11.14 11.67
N SER A 127 -19.28 -9.83 11.79
CA SER A 127 -19.60 -9.05 12.99
C SER A 127 -21.07 -8.59 13.02
N VAL A 128 -21.84 -8.84 11.95
CA VAL A 128 -23.25 -8.47 11.86
C VAL A 128 -24.14 -9.68 12.17
N GLU A 129 -24.91 -9.59 13.25
CA GLU A 129 -25.82 -10.67 13.70
C GLU A 129 -27.13 -10.73 12.89
N ARG A 130 -27.65 -9.57 12.44
CA ARG A 130 -28.94 -9.45 11.74
C ARG A 130 -28.75 -9.15 10.26
N SER A 131 -29.21 -10.04 9.39
CA SER A 131 -28.99 -9.98 7.93
C SER A 131 -29.58 -8.75 7.23
N ASP A 132 -30.62 -8.15 7.79
CA ASP A 132 -31.26 -6.93 7.30
C ASP A 132 -30.45 -5.65 7.57
N THR A 133 -29.52 -5.67 8.53
CA THR A 133 -28.59 -4.56 8.79
C THR A 133 -27.29 -4.67 7.97
N LEU A 134 -27.06 -5.81 7.32
CA LEU A 134 -25.83 -6.09 6.57
C LEU A 134 -25.64 -5.13 5.39
N GLY A 135 -26.73 -4.76 4.72
CA GLY A 135 -26.71 -3.76 3.64
C GLY A 135 -26.33 -2.36 4.14
N PHE A 136 -26.85 -1.96 5.31
CA PHE A 136 -26.52 -0.67 5.92
C PHE A 136 -25.06 -0.59 6.34
N VAL A 137 -24.53 -1.62 7.02
CA VAL A 137 -23.13 -1.66 7.47
C VAL A 137 -22.15 -1.62 6.29
N ASN A 138 -22.42 -2.40 5.23
CA ASN A 138 -21.60 -2.37 4.02
C ASN A 138 -21.69 -1.02 3.30
N GLY A 139 -22.90 -0.45 3.18
CA GLY A 139 -23.10 0.88 2.62
C GLY A 139 -22.30 1.95 3.37
N PHE A 140 -22.39 1.96 4.70
CA PHE A 140 -21.64 2.88 5.55
C PHE A 140 -20.12 2.72 5.41
N SER A 141 -19.63 1.48 5.41
CA SER A 141 -18.21 1.19 5.17
C SER A 141 -17.73 1.73 3.82
N GLN A 142 -18.53 1.56 2.75
CA GLN A 142 -18.19 2.08 1.43
C GLN A 142 -18.26 3.60 1.36
N CYS A 143 -19.19 4.25 2.06
CA CYS A 143 -19.21 5.70 2.20
C CYS A 143 -17.92 6.21 2.87
N CYS A 144 -17.46 5.56 3.94
CA CYS A 144 -16.20 5.90 4.59
C CYS A 144 -15.01 5.70 3.64
N ASN A 145 -14.98 4.58 2.91
CA ASN A 145 -13.95 4.28 1.90
C ASN A 145 -13.93 5.34 0.78
N ALA A 146 -15.10 5.77 0.31
CA ALA A 146 -15.22 6.83 -0.69
C ALA A 146 -14.71 8.18 -0.15
N ALA A 147 -15.10 8.56 1.07
CA ALA A 147 -14.60 9.78 1.72
C ALA A 147 -13.07 9.76 1.86
N MET A 148 -12.49 8.63 2.28
CA MET A 148 -11.04 8.48 2.37
C MET A 148 -10.35 8.61 0.99
N ARG A 149 -10.95 8.06 -0.07
CA ARG A 149 -10.46 8.22 -1.44
C ARG A 149 -10.53 9.66 -1.93
N THR A 150 -11.53 10.42 -1.50
CA THR A 150 -11.63 11.85 -1.84
C THR A 150 -10.57 12.68 -1.10
N LEU A 151 -10.25 12.31 0.15
CA LEU A 151 -9.27 13.04 0.96
C LEU A 151 -7.82 12.65 0.67
N SER A 152 -7.57 11.43 0.18
CA SER A 152 -6.21 10.92 -0.01
C SER A 152 -5.32 11.77 -0.94
N PRO A 153 -5.79 12.31 -2.09
CA PRO A 153 -4.94 13.10 -2.97
C PRO A 153 -4.54 14.43 -2.33
N ALA A 154 -5.49 15.09 -1.65
CA ALA A 154 -5.22 16.34 -0.94
C ALA A 154 -4.21 16.14 0.20
N ALA A 155 -4.39 15.08 0.99
CA ALA A 155 -3.47 14.74 2.06
C ALA A 155 -2.07 14.37 1.53
N ALA A 156 -1.98 13.52 0.50
CA ALA A 156 -0.72 13.10 -0.10
C ALA A 156 0.03 14.28 -0.73
N GLY A 157 -0.67 15.11 -1.49
CA GLY A 157 -0.11 16.33 -2.09
C GLY A 157 0.37 17.34 -1.05
N TYR A 158 -0.40 17.55 0.01
CA TYR A 158 -0.01 18.44 1.11
C TYR A 158 1.26 17.95 1.83
N VAL A 159 1.30 16.67 2.22
CA VAL A 159 2.46 16.08 2.91
C VAL A 159 3.70 16.10 2.00
N TRP A 160 3.57 15.71 0.73
CA TRP A 160 4.66 15.77 -0.24
C TRP A 160 5.20 17.20 -0.39
N SER A 161 4.31 18.17 -0.62
CA SER A 161 4.67 19.58 -0.83
C SER A 161 5.34 20.19 0.40
N LYS A 162 4.79 19.97 1.60
CA LYS A 162 5.40 20.41 2.87
C LYS A 162 6.77 19.79 3.08
N SER A 163 6.93 18.52 2.71
CA SER A 163 8.20 17.82 2.86
C SER A 163 9.28 18.45 1.99
N ILE A 164 9.02 18.68 0.70
CA ILE A 164 9.99 19.29 -0.21
C ILE A 164 10.25 20.77 0.11
N ALA A 165 9.25 21.52 0.61
CA ALA A 165 9.40 22.93 0.98
C ALA A 165 10.17 23.18 2.28
N SER A 166 10.48 22.14 3.06
CA SER A 166 11.16 22.27 4.35
C SER A 166 12.67 22.48 4.19
N GLU A 167 13.08 23.73 3.91
CA GLU A 167 14.48 24.08 3.61
C GLU A 167 15.48 23.78 4.74
N TRP A 168 15.00 23.72 5.99
CA TRP A 168 15.81 23.39 7.17
C TRP A 168 16.32 21.93 7.19
N ILE A 169 15.81 21.05 6.31
CA ILE A 169 16.23 19.65 6.18
C ILE A 169 16.98 19.47 4.84
N PRO A 170 18.06 18.69 4.78
CA PRO A 170 18.68 18.29 3.51
C PRO A 170 17.66 17.64 2.56
N LEU A 171 17.69 18.01 1.28
CA LEU A 171 16.73 17.51 0.27
C LEU A 171 16.70 15.98 0.18
N GLU A 172 17.86 15.36 0.35
CA GLU A 172 18.00 13.90 0.40
C GLU A 172 17.05 13.33 1.46
N ILE A 173 17.05 13.86 2.68
CA ILE A 173 16.20 13.39 3.78
C ILE A 173 14.73 13.76 3.54
N ARG A 174 14.45 14.98 3.04
CA ARG A 174 13.08 15.44 2.73
C ARG A 174 12.32 14.50 1.81
N SER A 175 13.00 13.92 0.82
CA SER A 175 12.36 13.00 -0.13
C SER A 175 11.86 11.70 0.51
N TYR A 176 12.46 11.28 1.63
CA TYR A 176 12.10 10.06 2.33
C TYR A 176 11.04 10.28 3.42
N LEU A 177 10.84 11.51 3.92
CA LEU A 177 9.92 11.77 5.03
C LEU A 177 8.48 11.30 4.78
N PRO A 178 7.85 11.54 3.60
CA PRO A 178 6.47 11.10 3.36
C PRO A 178 6.32 9.58 3.42
N TRP A 179 7.32 8.85 2.89
CA TRP A 179 7.39 7.39 2.93
C TRP A 179 7.66 6.88 4.35
N GLY A 180 8.54 7.55 5.09
CA GLY A 180 8.81 7.25 6.50
C GLY A 180 7.58 7.43 7.39
N LEU A 181 6.87 8.55 7.25
CA LEU A 181 5.61 8.82 7.97
C LEU A 181 4.56 7.74 7.66
N LEU A 182 4.43 7.37 6.38
CA LEU A 182 3.51 6.32 5.96
C LEU A 182 3.90 4.95 6.54
N GLY A 183 5.19 4.64 6.59
CA GLY A 183 5.72 3.43 7.21
C GLY A 183 5.47 3.36 8.72
N ILE A 184 5.73 4.46 9.44
CA ILE A 184 5.43 4.57 10.88
C ILE A 184 3.93 4.36 11.13
N PHE A 185 3.08 5.03 10.35
CA PHE A 185 1.63 4.83 10.43
C PHE A 185 1.25 3.37 10.12
N GLY A 186 1.88 2.75 9.13
CA GLY A 186 1.70 1.33 8.82
C GLY A 186 2.04 0.41 10.00
N TRP A 187 3.14 0.68 10.70
CA TRP A 187 3.52 -0.07 11.90
C TRP A 187 2.53 0.13 13.06
N ILE A 188 2.05 1.35 13.28
CA ILE A 188 1.01 1.63 14.28
C ILE A 188 -0.25 0.80 13.98
N VAL A 189 -0.69 0.80 12.71
CA VAL A 189 -1.85 0.01 12.28
C VAL A 189 -1.61 -1.49 12.44
N PHE A 190 -0.39 -1.98 12.14
CA PHE A 190 -0.03 -3.37 12.36
C PHE A 190 -0.13 -3.75 13.85
N PHE A 191 0.48 -2.97 14.75
CA PHE A 191 0.41 -3.24 16.19
C PHE A 191 -1.02 -3.15 16.74
N ALA A 192 -1.82 -2.21 16.26
CA ALA A 192 -3.25 -2.16 16.58
C ALA A 192 -3.98 -3.42 16.07
N GLY A 193 -3.66 -3.88 14.86
CA GLY A 193 -4.22 -5.11 14.28
C GLY A 193 -3.80 -6.39 15.00
N MET A 194 -2.66 -6.40 15.69
CA MET A 194 -2.24 -7.52 16.55
C MET A 194 -3.06 -7.63 17.84
N GLN A 195 -3.72 -6.55 18.28
CA GLN A 195 -4.60 -6.59 19.46
C GLN A 195 -5.93 -7.31 19.18
N LEU A 196 -6.25 -7.60 17.92
CA LEU A 196 -7.42 -8.39 17.55
C LEU A 196 -7.22 -9.84 17.98
N ASN A 197 -8.06 -10.32 18.90
CA ASN A 197 -7.96 -11.68 19.44
C ASN A 197 -8.54 -12.71 18.44
N PRO A 198 -7.73 -13.68 17.94
CA PRO A 198 -8.19 -14.71 17.00
C PRO A 198 -9.35 -15.55 17.52
N ALA A 199 -9.44 -15.74 18.84
CA ALA A 199 -10.44 -16.60 19.48
C ALA A 199 -11.89 -16.07 19.36
N TYR A 200 -12.06 -14.76 19.11
CA TYR A 200 -13.38 -14.15 18.93
C TYR A 200 -13.84 -14.22 17.47
N TYR A 201 -12.93 -14.11 16.50
CA TYR A 201 -13.26 -13.97 15.08
C TYR A 201 -13.23 -15.28 14.27
N ASN A 202 -12.58 -16.33 14.79
CA ASN A 202 -12.57 -17.66 14.15
C ASN A 202 -13.75 -18.56 14.54
N LYS A 203 -14.66 -18.10 15.41
CA LYS A 203 -15.88 -18.86 15.72
C LYS A 203 -16.90 -18.64 14.60
N PRO A 204 -17.37 -19.70 13.91
CA PRO A 204 -18.47 -19.56 12.98
C PRO A 204 -19.73 -19.15 13.77
N HIS A 205 -20.20 -17.91 13.61
CA HIS A 205 -21.53 -17.49 14.10
C HIS A 205 -22.69 -18.11 13.29
N ARG A 206 -22.44 -19.25 12.63
CA ARG A 206 -23.48 -20.09 12.04
C ARG A 206 -23.63 -21.35 12.88
N THR A 207 -24.33 -21.22 13.99
CA THR A 207 -25.10 -22.31 14.57
C THR A 207 -26.55 -21.86 14.77
N SER A 208 -27.43 -22.52 14.02
CA SER A 208 -28.87 -22.70 14.23
C SER A 208 -29.76 -21.47 14.37
N SER A 209 -30.44 -21.13 13.27
CA SER A 209 -31.89 -21.33 13.14
C SER A 209 -32.30 -21.21 11.68
#